data_AF-A0A2T9Z2S4-F1
#
_entry.id   AF-A0A2T9Z2S4-F1
#
_cell.length_a   1.000
_cell.length_b   1.000
_cell.length_c   1.000
_cell.angle_alpha   90.00
_cell.angle_beta   90.00
_cell.angle_gamma   90.00
#
_symmetry.space_group_name_H-M   'P 1'
#
loop_
_entity.id
_entity.type
_entity.pdbx_description
1 polymer ?
#
loop_
_entity_poly.entity_id
_entity_poly.type
_entity_poly.pdbx_seq_one_letter_code
_entity_poly.pdbx_strand_id
1 'polypeptide(L)'
;MEQAPEIFQDTDACYKAPYSPFLFNIYINDLADSLTAIPNSPAIPNALLFADNIQLIPANRKQALILVKIVEDWCNKNGMKINVKKLKGANWHSMIKLNIYKTFVRSIWEYGLPLLKYYSQENIKIIQKVQTKALGLITDCSESTGKQYRSLTHSITAIEEIEDRADTLGIIFGFHYYKLSYNNPLKKLVPKFGTVFRDRNALISSGIHKSRTFQKILKKTTERNLKNVLELELKKRKLENISKWKTKRAALIKPEARKKSNLTDVSINIKSKTDCKLAIKWRTDKCLRIQETDKLFNRKKIDKLVERLHNIIKKINREPEPP
;
A
#
# COMPACT_ATOMS: atom_id res chain seq x y z
N MET A 1 15.68 29.74 57.64
CA MET A 1 15.32 30.21 56.28
C MET A 1 15.67 29.09 55.33
N GLU A 2 14.71 28.20 55.07
CA GLU A 2 14.86 27.09 54.13
C GLU A 2 14.90 27.64 52.70
N GLN A 3 15.91 27.22 51.94
CA GLN A 3 16.01 27.46 50.50
C GLN A 3 14.96 26.60 49.79
N ALA A 4 14.08 27.23 49.01
CA ALA A 4 13.15 26.53 48.14
C ALA A 4 13.92 25.78 47.03
N PRO A 5 13.59 24.52 46.73
CA PRO A 5 14.29 23.75 45.71
C PRO A 5 13.89 24.23 44.30
N GLU A 6 14.89 24.39 43.42
CA GLU A 6 14.70 24.52 41.97
C GLU A 6 14.02 23.26 41.41
N ILE A 7 12.72 23.36 41.14
CA ILE A 7 12.00 22.34 40.38
C ILE A 7 12.26 22.61 38.90
N PHE A 8 13.27 21.94 38.34
CA PHE A 8 13.36 21.72 36.90
C PHE A 8 12.13 20.89 36.47
N GLN A 9 11.08 21.54 35.97
CA GLN A 9 9.97 20.86 35.31
C GLN A 9 10.35 20.53 33.87
N ASP A 10 10.68 19.26 33.69
CA ASP A 10 10.93 18.56 32.44
C ASP A 10 9.77 18.78 31.44
N THR A 11 10.00 19.56 30.38
CA THR A 11 8.99 19.88 29.35
C THR A 11 8.53 18.66 28.55
N ASP A 12 9.24 17.52 28.67
CA ASP A 12 8.89 16.27 28.00
C ASP A 12 7.91 15.39 28.80
N ALA A 13 7.69 15.67 30.09
CA ALA A 13 6.76 14.90 30.94
C ALA A 13 5.28 15.08 30.51
N CYS A 14 4.96 16.17 29.81
CA CYS A 14 3.60 16.48 29.39
C CYS A 14 3.10 15.61 28.22
N TYR A 15 3.96 15.00 27.41
CA TYR A 15 3.52 14.16 26.27
C TYR A 15 2.84 12.84 26.69
N LYS A 16 2.97 12.42 27.95
CA LYS A 16 2.39 11.17 28.48
C LYS A 16 1.11 11.38 29.29
N ALA A 17 0.68 12.63 29.52
CA ALA A 17 -0.57 12.87 30.24
C ALA A 17 -1.78 12.56 29.34
N PRO A 18 -2.82 11.88 29.86
CA PRO A 18 -3.98 11.45 29.07
C PRO A 18 -4.76 12.61 28.44
N TYR A 19 -4.62 13.83 28.97
CA TYR A 19 -5.31 15.03 28.48
C TYR A 19 -4.51 15.83 27.44
N SER A 20 -3.24 15.52 27.20
CA SER A 20 -2.39 16.29 26.30
C SER A 20 -2.92 16.36 24.86
N PRO A 21 -3.50 15.29 24.28
CA PRO A 21 -4.15 15.40 22.96
C PRO A 21 -5.33 16.37 22.94
N PHE A 22 -6.13 16.41 24.02
CA PHE A 22 -7.27 17.29 24.14
C PHE A 22 -6.85 18.76 24.33
N LEU A 23 -5.88 19.01 25.21
CA LEU A 23 -5.30 20.34 25.41
C LEU A 23 -4.63 20.87 24.14
N PHE A 24 -3.96 20.00 23.39
CA PHE A 24 -3.38 20.37 22.10
C PHE A 24 -4.47 20.77 21.10
N ASN A 25 -5.59 20.05 21.03
CA ASN A 25 -6.72 20.44 20.17
C ASN A 25 -7.29 21.81 20.55
N ILE A 26 -7.46 22.10 21.85
CA ILE A 26 -7.88 23.44 22.31
C ILE A 26 -6.88 24.50 21.86
N TYR A 27 -5.59 24.23 22.01
CA TYR A 27 -4.52 25.16 21.67
C TYR A 27 -4.49 25.54 20.19
N ILE A 28 -4.84 24.63 19.27
CA ILE A 28 -4.80 24.88 17.82
C ILE A 28 -6.14 25.37 17.23
N ASN A 29 -7.19 25.55 18.04
CA ASN A 29 -8.51 25.90 17.53
C ASN A 29 -8.54 27.29 16.87
N ASP A 30 -7.83 28.27 17.41
CA ASP A 30 -7.77 29.62 16.83
C ASP A 30 -7.10 29.65 15.45
N LEU A 31 -6.15 28.73 15.21
CA LEU A 31 -5.60 28.47 13.88
C LEU A 31 -6.66 27.89 12.94
N ALA A 32 -7.46 26.93 13.41
CA ALA A 32 -8.53 26.34 12.61
C ALA A 32 -9.57 27.40 12.21
N ASP A 33 -9.93 28.29 13.14
CA ASP A 33 -10.83 29.42 12.88
C ASP A 33 -10.25 30.38 11.85
N SER A 34 -8.96 30.73 12.00
CA SER A 34 -8.25 31.62 11.07
C SER A 34 -8.18 31.05 9.64
N LEU A 35 -8.01 29.74 9.51
CA LEU A 35 -8.00 29.04 8.22
C LEU A 35 -9.41 28.94 7.61
N THR A 36 -10.45 28.85 8.44
CA THR A 36 -11.85 28.72 8.01
C THR A 36 -12.44 30.07 7.59
N ALA A 37 -11.95 31.17 8.15
CA ALA A 37 -12.37 32.53 7.79
C ALA A 37 -12.05 32.91 6.33
N ILE A 38 -11.15 32.18 5.66
CA ILE A 38 -10.84 32.41 4.24
C ILE A 38 -11.96 31.85 3.36
N PRO A 39 -12.60 32.65 2.48
CA PRO A 39 -13.64 32.16 1.60
C PRO A 39 -13.15 30.99 0.73
N ASN A 40 -13.90 29.88 0.73
CA ASN A 40 -13.65 28.73 -0.13
C ASN A 40 -14.95 28.28 -0.81
N SER A 41 -14.81 27.42 -1.81
CA SER A 41 -15.96 26.73 -2.40
C SER A 41 -16.71 25.95 -1.30
N PRO A 42 -18.06 26.04 -1.22
CA PRO A 42 -18.85 25.66 -0.03
C PRO A 42 -18.80 24.18 0.38
N ALA A 43 -18.12 23.32 -0.39
CA ALA A 43 -18.05 21.89 -0.15
C ALA A 43 -16.75 21.40 0.52
N ILE A 44 -15.68 22.21 0.58
CA ILE A 44 -14.35 21.72 1.01
C ILE A 44 -13.72 22.71 2.02
N PRO A 45 -13.30 22.26 3.22
CA PRO A 45 -12.60 23.11 4.17
C PRO A 45 -11.20 23.49 3.65
N ASN A 46 -10.70 24.67 4.01
CA ASN A 46 -9.35 25.12 3.60
C ASN A 46 -8.21 24.29 4.21
N ALA A 47 -8.48 23.60 5.32
CA ALA A 47 -7.49 22.80 6.01
C ALA A 47 -8.13 21.61 6.72
N LEU A 48 -7.36 20.52 6.84
CA LEU A 48 -7.63 19.40 7.73
C LEU A 48 -6.55 19.38 8.80
N LEU A 49 -6.95 19.46 10.06
CA LEU A 49 -6.04 19.43 11.21
C LEU A 49 -6.18 18.10 11.93
N PHE A 50 -5.05 17.44 12.21
CA PHE A 50 -4.99 16.25 13.04
C PHE A 50 -3.70 16.26 13.87
N ALA A 51 -3.84 16.62 15.15
CA ALA A 51 -2.70 16.86 16.04
C ALA A 51 -1.69 17.83 15.38
N ASP A 52 -0.40 17.48 15.38
CA ASP A 52 0.68 18.29 14.78
C ASP A 52 0.64 18.37 13.25
N ASN A 53 -0.26 17.63 12.58
CA ASN A 53 -0.33 17.58 11.13
C ASN A 53 -1.46 18.47 10.61
N ILE A 54 -1.09 19.43 9.76
CA ILE A 54 -2.01 20.34 9.08
C ILE A 54 -1.89 20.10 7.58
N GLN A 55 -3.00 19.74 6.93
CA GLN A 55 -3.08 19.61 5.48
C GLN A 55 -3.91 20.76 4.91
N LEU A 56 -3.27 21.67 4.19
CA LEU A 56 -3.93 22.77 3.48
C LEU A 56 -4.51 22.29 2.14
N ILE A 57 -5.71 22.75 1.80
CA ILE A 57 -6.44 22.38 0.59
C ILE A 57 -6.83 23.65 -0.19
N PRO A 58 -5.85 24.34 -0.81
CA PRO A 58 -6.12 25.54 -1.59
C PRO A 58 -6.75 25.20 -2.94
N ALA A 59 -7.71 25.99 -3.40
CA ALA A 59 -8.30 25.90 -4.74
C ALA A 59 -7.33 26.39 -5.83
N ASN A 60 -6.42 27.32 -5.49
CA ASN A 60 -5.42 27.84 -6.42
C ASN A 60 -4.12 28.27 -5.72
N ARG A 61 -3.08 28.57 -6.51
CA ARG A 61 -1.76 28.95 -6.00
C ARG A 61 -1.78 30.22 -5.13
N LYS A 62 -2.62 31.21 -5.47
CA LYS A 62 -2.72 32.46 -4.70
C LYS A 62 -3.27 32.17 -3.29
N GLN A 63 -4.30 31.35 -3.21
CA GLN A 63 -4.87 30.89 -1.94
C GLN A 63 -3.88 30.04 -1.15
N ALA A 64 -3.09 29.19 -1.82
CA ALA A 64 -2.05 28.39 -1.16
C ALA A 64 -1.04 29.29 -0.41
N LEU A 65 -0.59 30.38 -1.03
CA LEU A 65 0.34 31.32 -0.40
C LEU A 65 -0.28 32.02 0.81
N ILE A 66 -1.57 32.39 0.72
CA ILE A 66 -2.30 33.00 1.84
C ILE A 66 -2.42 32.02 3.01
N LEU A 67 -2.83 30.78 2.75
CA LEU A 67 -3.00 29.76 3.80
C LEU A 67 -1.65 29.40 4.45
N VAL A 68 -0.58 29.28 3.67
CA VAL A 68 0.77 29.05 4.22
C VAL A 68 1.19 30.21 5.11
N LYS A 69 0.98 31.45 4.67
CA LYS A 69 1.32 32.63 5.46
C LYS A 69 0.55 32.68 6.79
N ILE A 70 -0.74 32.35 6.80
CA ILE A 70 -1.53 32.27 8.04
C ILE A 70 -0.93 31.26 9.02
N VAL A 71 -0.53 30.09 8.54
CA VAL A 71 0.12 29.07 9.38
C VAL A 71 1.48 29.55 9.88
N GLU A 72 2.29 30.18 9.03
CA GLU A 72 3.59 30.76 9.41
C GLU A 72 3.46 31.84 10.48
N ASP A 73 2.57 32.81 10.28
CA ASP A 73 2.32 33.91 11.20
C ASP A 73 1.80 33.39 12.55
N TRP A 74 0.86 32.43 12.53
CA TRP A 74 0.34 31.81 13.73
C TRP A 74 1.42 31.00 14.47
N CYS A 75 2.24 30.23 13.76
CA CYS A 75 3.34 29.48 14.36
C CYS A 75 4.35 30.41 15.03
N ASN A 76 4.74 31.50 14.35
CA ASN A 76 5.66 32.50 14.88
C ASN A 76 5.09 33.17 16.14
N LYS A 77 3.82 33.58 16.12
CA LYS A 77 3.13 34.18 17.27
C LYS A 77 3.10 33.26 18.48
N ASN A 78 2.93 31.95 18.25
CA ASN A 78 2.74 30.95 19.29
C ASN A 78 4.01 30.14 19.63
N GLY A 79 5.20 30.62 19.20
CA GLY A 79 6.48 29.96 19.48
C GLY A 79 6.64 28.56 18.87
N MET A 80 5.79 28.20 17.90
CA MET A 80 5.80 26.90 17.23
C MET A 80 6.74 26.94 16.01
N LYS A 81 7.49 25.85 15.78
CA LYS A 81 8.40 25.73 14.64
C LYS A 81 7.81 24.82 13.57
N ILE A 82 7.62 25.34 12.36
CA ILE A 82 7.21 24.52 11.21
C ILE A 82 8.34 23.58 10.83
N ASN A 83 8.06 22.28 10.83
CA ASN A 83 9.02 21.29 10.38
C ASN A 83 9.08 21.23 8.85
N VAL A 84 9.91 22.08 8.26
CA VAL A 84 10.10 22.18 6.80
C VAL A 84 10.50 20.84 6.16
N LYS A 85 11.16 19.94 6.92
CA LYS A 85 11.53 18.60 6.45
C LYS A 85 10.31 17.67 6.32
N LYS A 86 9.26 17.87 7.12
CA LYS A 86 7.98 17.11 7.07
C LYS A 86 7.02 17.61 5.98
N LEU A 87 7.19 18.82 5.44
CA LEU A 87 6.29 19.43 4.43
C LEU A 87 6.18 18.67 3.08
N LYS A 88 6.92 17.58 2.88
CA LYS A 88 6.79 16.70 1.71
C LYS A 88 6.03 15.42 2.08
N GLY A 89 4.70 15.45 2.02
CA GLY A 89 3.86 14.24 2.07
C GLY A 89 4.20 13.18 1.00
N ALA A 90 4.96 13.56 -0.04
CA ALA A 90 5.48 12.65 -1.07
C ALA A 90 6.65 11.74 -0.60
N ASN A 91 7.09 11.86 0.65
CA ASN A 91 8.34 11.27 1.12
C ASN A 91 8.16 10.09 2.08
N TRP A 92 7.01 9.41 2.07
CA TRP A 92 6.84 8.18 2.85
C TRP A 92 7.58 6.99 2.23
N HIS A 93 7.98 6.06 3.10
CA HIS A 93 8.52 4.77 2.68
C HIS A 93 7.48 4.00 1.86
N SER A 94 7.90 3.31 0.79
CA SER A 94 6.96 2.57 -0.09
C SER A 94 6.11 1.54 0.65
N MET A 95 6.67 0.88 1.68
CA MET A 95 5.90 -0.01 2.55
C MET A 95 4.77 0.70 3.32
N ILE A 96 5.00 1.93 3.80
CA ILE A 96 3.96 2.71 4.50
C ILE A 96 2.84 3.06 3.52
N LYS A 97 3.20 3.57 2.33
CA LYS A 97 2.23 3.86 1.26
C LYS A 97 1.41 2.61 0.91
N LEU A 98 2.07 1.45 0.79
CA LEU A 98 1.42 0.18 0.49
C LEU A 98 0.45 -0.25 1.59
N ASN A 99 0.82 -0.09 2.85
CA ASN A 99 -0.04 -0.44 3.98
C ASN A 99 -1.28 0.46 4.03
N ILE A 100 -1.10 1.77 3.86
CA ILE A 100 -2.22 2.73 3.80
C ILE A 100 -3.17 2.38 2.65
N TYR A 101 -2.64 2.10 1.46
CA TYR A 101 -3.44 1.63 0.35
C TYR A 101 -4.23 0.36 0.67
N LYS A 102 -3.57 -0.65 1.26
CA LYS A 102 -4.20 -1.93 1.62
C LYS A 102 -5.30 -1.77 2.66
N THR A 103 -5.12 -0.87 3.62
CA THR A 103 -6.02 -0.66 4.77
C THR A 103 -7.21 0.20 4.42
N PHE A 104 -7.00 1.33 3.72
CA PHE A 104 -8.04 2.35 3.54
C PHE A 104 -8.61 2.41 2.13
N VAL A 105 -7.79 2.23 1.10
CA VAL A 105 -8.25 2.40 -0.29
C VAL A 105 -8.82 1.09 -0.82
N ARG A 106 -8.05 0.01 -0.68
CA ARG A 106 -8.36 -1.31 -1.22
C ARG A 106 -9.59 -1.93 -0.57
N SER A 107 -9.73 -1.78 0.74
CA SER A 107 -10.82 -2.35 1.53
C SER A 107 -12.20 -1.87 1.06
N ILE A 108 -12.32 -0.59 0.66
CA ILE A 108 -13.59 0.02 0.23
C ILE A 108 -14.16 -0.71 -0.99
N TRP A 109 -13.35 -0.94 -2.02
CA TRP A 109 -13.85 -1.58 -3.24
C TRP A 109 -13.78 -3.10 -3.21
N GLU A 110 -12.93 -3.73 -2.38
CA GLU A 110 -12.86 -5.19 -2.27
C GLU A 110 -14.18 -5.81 -1.79
N TYR A 111 -14.96 -5.10 -0.96
CA TYR A 111 -16.23 -5.59 -0.45
C TYR A 111 -17.24 -5.93 -1.56
N GLY A 112 -17.41 -5.02 -2.53
CA GLY A 112 -18.32 -5.19 -3.65
C GLY A 112 -17.68 -5.80 -4.90
N LEU A 113 -16.38 -6.07 -4.89
CA LEU A 113 -15.63 -6.39 -6.09
C LEU A 113 -16.13 -7.65 -6.83
N PRO A 114 -16.45 -8.76 -6.15
CA PRO A 114 -16.93 -9.95 -6.85
C PRO A 114 -18.26 -9.69 -7.56
N LEU A 115 -19.16 -8.89 -6.97
CA LEU A 115 -20.41 -8.45 -7.60
C LEU A 115 -20.08 -7.63 -8.85
N LEU A 116 -19.27 -6.58 -8.71
CA LEU A 116 -18.85 -5.69 -9.79
C LEU A 116 -18.30 -6.44 -11.02
N LYS A 117 -17.56 -7.53 -10.82
CA LYS A 117 -17.04 -8.34 -11.92
C LYS A 117 -18.13 -8.94 -12.82
N TYR A 118 -19.28 -9.31 -12.26
CA TYR A 118 -20.38 -9.88 -13.04
C TYR A 118 -21.25 -8.82 -13.70
N TYR A 119 -21.37 -7.62 -13.12
CA TYR A 119 -22.30 -6.59 -13.60
C TYR A 119 -21.68 -5.51 -14.47
N SER A 120 -20.40 -5.17 -14.26
CA SER A 120 -19.79 -4.06 -14.99
C SER A 120 -18.29 -4.25 -15.18
N GLN A 121 -17.95 -4.78 -16.36
CA GLN A 121 -16.56 -4.83 -16.82
C GLN A 121 -15.94 -3.45 -17.01
N GLU A 122 -16.76 -2.43 -17.29
CA GLU A 122 -16.31 -1.05 -17.37
C GLU A 122 -15.82 -0.53 -16.02
N ASN A 123 -16.59 -0.74 -14.95
CA ASN A 123 -16.19 -0.34 -13.60
C ASN A 123 -14.92 -1.08 -13.15
N ILE A 124 -14.76 -2.36 -13.49
CA ILE A 124 -13.52 -3.12 -13.26
C ILE A 124 -12.32 -2.42 -13.93
N LYS A 125 -12.46 -1.96 -15.18
CA LYS A 125 -11.40 -1.22 -15.89
C LYS A 125 -11.10 0.12 -15.21
N ILE A 126 -12.11 0.84 -14.72
CA ILE A 126 -11.92 2.11 -14.00
C ILE A 126 -11.14 1.89 -12.70
N ILE A 127 -11.57 0.95 -11.86
CA ILE A 127 -10.88 0.62 -10.61
C ILE A 127 -9.45 0.15 -10.89
N GLN A 128 -9.25 -0.62 -11.96
CA GLN A 128 -7.92 -1.07 -12.36
C GLN A 128 -7.00 0.10 -12.77
N LYS A 129 -7.52 1.11 -13.48
CA LYS A 129 -6.75 2.33 -13.79
C LYS A 129 -6.34 3.06 -12.50
N VAL A 130 -7.26 3.19 -11.54
CA VAL A 130 -6.99 3.81 -10.24
C VAL A 130 -5.94 3.02 -9.46
N GLN A 131 -6.07 1.69 -9.39
CA GLN A 131 -5.09 0.83 -8.75
C GLN A 131 -3.71 0.96 -9.41
N THR A 132 -3.62 0.96 -10.74
CA THR A 132 -2.33 1.15 -11.44
C THR A 132 -1.69 2.49 -11.10
N LYS A 133 -2.46 3.58 -11.00
CA LYS A 133 -1.94 4.89 -10.53
C LYS A 133 -1.44 4.83 -9.09
N ALA A 134 -2.22 4.22 -8.20
CA ALA A 134 -1.85 4.08 -6.79
C ALA A 134 -0.58 3.23 -6.60
N LEU A 135 -0.47 2.10 -7.30
CA LEU A 135 0.73 1.27 -7.27
C LEU A 135 1.95 2.01 -7.84
N GLY A 136 1.77 2.78 -8.91
CA GLY A 136 2.81 3.67 -9.43
C GLY A 136 3.33 4.66 -8.37
N LEU A 137 2.43 5.30 -7.63
CA LEU A 137 2.79 6.21 -6.52
C LEU A 137 3.50 5.49 -5.36
N ILE A 138 3.06 4.28 -5.03
CA ILE A 138 3.68 3.43 -4.00
C ILE A 138 5.11 3.07 -4.40
N THR A 139 5.34 2.76 -5.68
CA THR A 139 6.66 2.40 -6.22
C THR A 139 7.45 3.60 -6.75
N ASP A 140 7.03 4.84 -6.44
CA ASP A 140 7.67 6.08 -6.90
C ASP A 140 7.94 6.13 -8.43
N CYS A 141 7.04 5.50 -9.20
CA CYS A 141 7.06 5.50 -10.65
C CYS A 141 6.20 6.65 -11.19
N SER A 142 6.62 7.21 -12.33
CA SER A 142 5.77 8.15 -13.08
C SER A 142 4.50 7.43 -13.60
N GLU A 143 3.47 8.18 -13.96
CA GLU A 143 2.23 7.57 -14.50
C GLU A 143 2.48 6.74 -15.76
N SER A 144 3.37 7.20 -16.66
CA SER A 144 3.73 6.46 -17.88
C SER A 144 4.50 5.18 -17.54
N THR A 145 5.49 5.25 -16.66
CA THR A 145 6.26 4.10 -16.17
C THR A 145 5.37 3.08 -15.46
N GLY A 146 4.46 3.53 -14.60
CA GLY A 146 3.51 2.66 -13.89
C GLY A 146 2.56 1.94 -14.83
N LYS A 147 2.10 2.59 -15.90
CA LYS A 147 1.30 1.96 -16.97
C LYS A 147 2.13 0.94 -17.75
N GLN A 148 3.33 1.31 -18.20
CA GLN A 148 4.23 0.44 -18.97
C GLN A 148 4.63 -0.82 -18.20
N TYR A 149 4.96 -0.65 -16.91
CA TYR A 149 5.42 -1.71 -16.03
C TYR A 149 4.35 -2.15 -15.04
N ARG A 150 3.07 -2.08 -15.44
CA ARG A 150 1.92 -2.46 -14.60
C ARG A 150 2.15 -3.80 -13.91
N SER A 151 2.41 -4.87 -14.66
CA SER A 151 2.61 -6.21 -14.08
C SER A 151 3.77 -6.26 -13.08
N LEU A 152 4.83 -5.47 -13.30
CA LEU A 152 5.95 -5.40 -12.37
C LEU A 152 5.57 -4.68 -11.07
N THR A 153 4.84 -3.56 -11.13
CA THR A 153 4.37 -2.85 -9.92
C THR A 153 3.44 -3.72 -9.07
N HIS A 154 2.58 -4.51 -9.71
CA HIS A 154 1.76 -5.55 -9.08
C HIS A 154 2.62 -6.64 -8.42
N SER A 155 3.65 -7.12 -9.14
CA SER A 155 4.62 -8.11 -8.65
C SER A 155 5.40 -7.62 -7.43
N ILE A 156 5.93 -6.39 -7.45
CA ILE A 156 6.70 -5.78 -6.35
C ILE A 156 5.83 -5.63 -5.09
N THR A 157 4.61 -5.12 -5.26
CA THR A 157 3.69 -4.80 -4.15
C THR A 157 2.88 -6.00 -3.65
N ALA A 158 2.95 -7.13 -4.35
CA ALA A 158 2.13 -8.31 -4.13
C ALA A 158 0.63 -8.00 -4.06
N ILE A 159 0.18 -7.11 -4.95
CA ILE A 159 -1.22 -6.76 -5.17
C ILE A 159 -1.65 -7.39 -6.49
N GLU A 160 -2.71 -8.18 -6.46
CA GLU A 160 -3.29 -8.79 -7.67
C GLU A 160 -3.94 -7.72 -8.56
N GLU A 161 -4.04 -7.97 -9.85
CA GLU A 161 -4.91 -7.17 -10.72
C GLU A 161 -6.37 -7.29 -10.25
N ILE A 162 -7.19 -6.27 -10.53
CA ILE A 162 -8.56 -6.18 -9.99
C ILE A 162 -9.38 -7.41 -10.40
N GLU A 163 -9.27 -7.85 -11.64
CA GLU A 163 -10.01 -9.00 -12.15
C GLU A 163 -9.60 -10.32 -11.48
N ASP A 164 -8.30 -10.48 -11.23
CA ASP A 164 -7.73 -11.64 -10.54
C ASP A 164 -8.13 -11.65 -9.06
N ARG A 165 -8.10 -10.47 -8.42
CA ARG A 165 -8.52 -10.29 -7.05
C ARG A 165 -10.01 -10.59 -6.87
N ALA A 166 -10.84 -10.17 -7.82
CA ALA A 166 -12.28 -10.47 -7.84
C ALA A 166 -12.54 -11.98 -7.84
N ASP A 167 -11.78 -12.75 -8.65
CA ASP A 167 -11.89 -14.22 -8.65
C ASP A 167 -11.45 -14.83 -7.33
N THR A 168 -10.33 -14.35 -6.78
CA THR A 168 -9.80 -14.79 -5.48
C THR A 168 -10.85 -14.57 -4.38
N LEU A 169 -11.52 -13.43 -4.37
CA LEU A 169 -12.62 -13.13 -3.44
C LEU A 169 -13.87 -13.98 -3.71
N GLY A 170 -14.19 -14.29 -4.97
CA GLY A 170 -15.27 -15.21 -5.31
C GLY A 170 -15.05 -16.64 -4.81
N ILE A 171 -13.79 -17.12 -4.85
CA ILE A 171 -13.42 -18.41 -4.25
C ILE A 171 -13.61 -18.39 -2.73
N ILE A 172 -13.17 -17.31 -2.07
CA ILE A 172 -13.35 -17.11 -0.62
C ILE A 172 -14.85 -17.10 -0.26
N PHE A 173 -15.67 -16.40 -1.05
CA PHE A 173 -17.12 -16.39 -0.88
C PHE A 173 -17.71 -17.81 -1.00
N GLY A 174 -17.30 -18.58 -2.02
CA GLY A 174 -17.74 -19.97 -2.19
C GLY A 174 -17.43 -20.84 -0.97
N PHE A 175 -16.23 -20.67 -0.37
CA PHE A 175 -15.86 -21.36 0.86
C PHE A 175 -16.72 -20.93 2.06
N HIS A 176 -16.96 -19.63 2.24
CA HIS A 176 -17.84 -19.15 3.31
C HIS A 176 -19.26 -19.71 3.15
N TYR A 177 -19.80 -19.67 1.93
CA TYR A 177 -21.10 -20.23 1.61
C TYR A 177 -21.17 -21.74 1.90
N TYR A 178 -20.15 -22.50 1.49
CA TYR A 178 -20.07 -23.93 1.74
C TYR A 178 -20.16 -24.26 3.24
N LYS A 179 -19.43 -23.49 4.06
CA LYS A 179 -19.37 -23.64 5.53
C LYS A 179 -20.61 -23.19 6.28
N LEU A 180 -21.57 -22.52 5.63
CA LEU A 180 -22.80 -22.12 6.30
C LEU A 180 -23.55 -23.35 6.83
N SER A 181 -24.08 -23.22 8.04
CA SER A 181 -25.02 -24.19 8.59
C SER A 181 -26.18 -24.41 7.62
N TYR A 182 -26.70 -25.64 7.58
CA TYR A 182 -27.88 -25.98 6.79
C TYR A 182 -29.08 -25.06 7.11
N ASN A 183 -29.19 -24.62 8.38
CA ASN A 183 -30.25 -23.73 8.82
C ASN A 183 -30.05 -22.25 8.46
N ASN A 184 -28.90 -21.89 7.89
CA ASN A 184 -28.63 -20.50 7.54
C ASN A 184 -29.64 -20.00 6.49
N PRO A 185 -30.25 -18.81 6.68
CA PRO A 185 -31.23 -18.25 5.75
C PRO A 185 -30.73 -18.21 4.30
N LEU A 186 -29.46 -17.86 4.08
CA LEU A 186 -28.88 -17.82 2.74
C LEU A 186 -28.90 -19.20 2.07
N LYS A 187 -28.50 -20.28 2.78
CA LYS A 187 -28.55 -21.66 2.23
C LYS A 187 -29.98 -22.11 1.91
N LYS A 188 -30.98 -21.67 2.66
CA LYS A 188 -32.40 -21.96 2.38
C LYS A 188 -32.94 -21.15 1.19
N LEU A 189 -32.42 -19.93 0.98
CA LEU A 189 -32.85 -19.03 -0.09
C LEU A 189 -32.23 -19.37 -1.45
N VAL A 190 -30.95 -19.78 -1.50
CA VAL A 190 -30.25 -20.05 -2.76
C VAL A 190 -30.99 -21.01 -3.69
N PRO A 191 -31.54 -22.16 -3.25
CA PRO A 191 -32.31 -23.05 -4.12
C PRO A 191 -33.58 -22.39 -4.70
N LYS A 192 -34.13 -21.38 -4.01
CA LYS A 192 -35.34 -20.65 -4.39
C LYS A 192 -35.06 -19.46 -5.32
N PHE A 193 -33.80 -19.04 -5.49
CA PHE A 193 -33.46 -17.90 -6.35
C PHE A 193 -33.80 -18.16 -7.83
N GLY A 194 -33.64 -19.39 -8.34
CA GLY A 194 -34.00 -19.70 -9.73
C GLY A 194 -35.51 -19.72 -10.02
N THR A 195 -36.33 -19.91 -8.99
CA THR A 195 -37.79 -20.11 -9.13
C THR A 195 -38.60 -18.89 -8.69
N VAL A 196 -38.22 -18.26 -7.58
CA VAL A 196 -38.95 -17.13 -6.95
C VAL A 196 -38.29 -15.80 -7.29
N PHE A 197 -36.97 -15.71 -7.15
CA PHE A 197 -36.22 -14.46 -7.30
C PHE A 197 -35.48 -14.46 -8.65
N ARG A 198 -36.22 -14.38 -9.76
CA ARG A 198 -35.70 -14.42 -11.16
C ARG A 198 -34.73 -13.27 -11.52
N ASP A 199 -34.14 -12.61 -10.53
CA ASP A 199 -33.18 -11.55 -10.74
C ASP A 199 -31.81 -12.12 -11.14
N ARG A 200 -31.45 -11.89 -12.40
CA ARG A 200 -30.12 -12.20 -12.95
C ARG A 200 -29.03 -11.32 -12.30
N ASN A 201 -29.42 -10.33 -11.49
CA ASN A 201 -28.53 -9.39 -10.83
C ASN A 201 -28.11 -9.75 -9.39
N ALA A 202 -28.52 -10.93 -8.89
CA ALA A 202 -28.05 -11.43 -7.61
C ALA A 202 -26.67 -12.12 -7.70
N LEU A 203 -25.82 -11.90 -6.69
CA LEU A 203 -24.52 -12.62 -6.53
C LEU A 203 -24.69 -14.15 -6.57
N ILE A 204 -25.78 -14.65 -6.01
CA ILE A 204 -26.07 -16.09 -5.98
C ILE A 204 -26.50 -16.59 -7.36
N SER A 205 -27.27 -15.81 -8.12
CA SER A 205 -27.76 -16.23 -9.44
C SER A 205 -26.63 -16.28 -10.48
N SER A 206 -25.56 -15.51 -10.30
CA SER A 206 -24.32 -15.65 -11.10
C SER A 206 -23.49 -16.90 -10.80
N GLY A 207 -23.90 -17.72 -9.83
CA GLY A 207 -23.22 -18.99 -9.51
C GLY A 207 -21.87 -18.82 -8.83
N ILE A 208 -21.58 -17.65 -8.24
CA ILE A 208 -20.28 -17.35 -7.62
C ILE A 208 -19.88 -18.38 -6.54
N HIS A 209 -20.85 -18.90 -5.79
CA HIS A 209 -20.66 -19.93 -4.77
C HIS A 209 -20.29 -21.31 -5.33
N LYS A 210 -20.39 -21.49 -6.65
CA LYS A 210 -20.01 -22.69 -7.41
C LYS A 210 -18.86 -22.41 -8.38
N SER A 211 -18.00 -21.43 -8.09
CA SER A 211 -16.87 -21.11 -8.96
C SER A 211 -16.08 -22.38 -9.31
N ARG A 212 -15.73 -22.55 -10.61
CA ARG A 212 -15.05 -23.76 -11.10
C ARG A 212 -13.77 -24.04 -10.32
N THR A 213 -13.05 -22.98 -9.96
CA THR A 213 -11.81 -23.06 -9.18
C THR A 213 -12.09 -23.51 -7.74
N PHE A 214 -13.12 -22.97 -7.09
CA PHE A 214 -13.52 -23.43 -5.76
C PHE A 214 -13.93 -24.91 -5.76
N GLN A 215 -14.71 -25.34 -6.75
CA GLN A 215 -15.10 -26.74 -6.93
C GLN A 215 -13.88 -27.67 -7.14
N LYS A 216 -12.86 -27.21 -7.88
CA LYS A 216 -11.60 -27.94 -8.01
C LYS A 216 -10.86 -28.06 -6.68
N ILE A 217 -10.87 -27.03 -5.83
CA ILE A 217 -10.24 -27.07 -4.51
C ILE A 217 -11.00 -28.03 -3.58
N LEU A 218 -12.33 -27.99 -3.59
CA LEU A 218 -13.17 -28.91 -2.83
C LEU A 218 -12.86 -30.38 -3.17
N LYS A 219 -12.69 -30.72 -4.45
CA LYS A 219 -12.36 -32.08 -4.88
C LYS A 219 -11.00 -32.60 -4.38
N LYS A 220 -10.09 -31.72 -3.98
CA LYS A 220 -8.74 -32.09 -3.53
C LYS A 220 -8.67 -32.47 -2.05
N THR A 221 -9.75 -32.32 -1.28
CA THR A 221 -9.66 -32.46 0.18
C THR A 221 -10.96 -32.89 0.85
N THR A 222 -10.85 -33.35 2.08
CA THR A 222 -11.97 -33.61 2.99
C THR A 222 -12.28 -32.36 3.81
N GLU A 223 -13.50 -32.25 4.36
CA GLU A 223 -13.98 -31.03 5.03
C GLU A 223 -13.10 -30.55 6.20
N ARG A 224 -12.47 -31.48 6.94
CA ARG A 224 -11.65 -31.18 8.12
C ARG A 224 -10.39 -30.37 7.80
N ASN A 225 -9.83 -30.50 6.59
CA ASN A 225 -8.59 -29.82 6.18
C ASN A 225 -8.81 -28.68 5.19
N LEU A 226 -10.07 -28.37 4.84
CA LEU A 226 -10.40 -27.44 3.77
C LEU A 226 -9.85 -26.02 4.00
N LYS A 227 -9.77 -25.54 5.24
CA LYS A 227 -9.21 -24.21 5.55
C LYS A 227 -7.74 -24.11 5.15
N ASN A 228 -6.93 -25.09 5.57
CA ASN A 228 -5.48 -25.09 5.31
C ASN A 228 -5.19 -25.26 3.81
N VAL A 229 -5.93 -26.16 3.15
CA VAL A 229 -5.83 -26.37 1.70
C VAL A 229 -6.22 -25.10 0.95
N LEU A 230 -7.30 -24.43 1.36
CA LEU A 230 -7.71 -23.17 0.77
C LEU A 230 -6.64 -22.09 0.93
N GLU A 231 -6.09 -21.89 2.13
CA GLU A 231 -5.04 -20.89 2.37
C GLU A 231 -3.80 -21.14 1.49
N LEU A 232 -3.38 -22.41 1.35
CA LEU A 232 -2.27 -22.80 0.48
C LEU A 232 -2.57 -22.53 -1.00
N GLU A 233 -3.75 -22.92 -1.48
CA GLU A 233 -4.17 -22.71 -2.88
C GLU A 233 -4.37 -21.22 -3.20
N LEU A 234 -4.91 -20.43 -2.27
CA LEU A 234 -5.02 -18.98 -2.42
C LEU A 234 -3.65 -18.31 -2.44
N LYS A 235 -2.70 -18.77 -1.62
CA LYS A 235 -1.31 -18.27 -1.64
C LYS A 235 -0.62 -18.60 -2.97
N LYS A 236 -0.78 -19.83 -3.47
CA LYS A 236 -0.27 -20.27 -4.77
C LYS A 236 -0.86 -19.44 -5.91
N ARG A 237 -2.19 -19.33 -5.97
CA ARG A 237 -2.91 -18.52 -6.94
C ARG A 237 -2.45 -17.07 -6.93
N LYS A 238 -2.30 -16.48 -5.74
CA LYS A 238 -1.82 -15.11 -5.61
C LYS A 238 -0.42 -14.95 -6.21
N LEU A 239 0.49 -15.89 -5.92
CA LEU A 239 1.85 -15.88 -6.49
C LEU A 239 1.83 -15.99 -8.02
N GLU A 240 0.99 -16.89 -8.56
CA GLU A 240 0.79 -17.02 -10.01
C GLU A 240 0.26 -15.71 -10.62
N ASN A 241 -0.77 -15.10 -10.01
CA ASN A 241 -1.38 -13.86 -10.49
C ASN A 241 -0.42 -12.68 -10.52
N ILE A 242 0.35 -12.47 -9.44
CA ILE A 242 1.33 -11.38 -9.38
C ILE A 242 2.58 -11.64 -10.24
N SER A 243 2.78 -12.87 -10.71
CA SER A 243 3.89 -13.27 -11.58
C SER A 243 3.46 -13.41 -13.06
N LYS A 244 2.21 -13.07 -13.42
CA LYS A 244 1.70 -13.23 -14.78
C LYS A 244 2.53 -12.47 -15.83
N TRP A 245 2.77 -13.19 -16.93
CA TRP A 245 3.77 -13.03 -17.99
C TRP A 245 3.68 -11.80 -18.89
N LYS A 246 2.85 -10.79 -18.60
CA LYS A 246 2.62 -9.69 -19.56
C LYS A 246 3.83 -8.79 -19.78
N THR A 247 4.89 -8.89 -18.97
CA THR A 247 6.19 -8.26 -19.23
C THR A 247 7.36 -9.16 -18.81
N LYS A 248 8.44 -9.20 -19.61
CA LYS A 248 9.67 -9.97 -19.33
C LYS A 248 10.26 -9.70 -17.93
N ARG A 249 10.03 -8.51 -17.34
CA ARG A 249 10.63 -8.09 -16.06
C ARG A 249 9.92 -8.61 -14.82
N ALA A 250 8.59 -8.70 -14.81
CA ALA A 250 7.86 -9.18 -13.64
C ALA A 250 8.17 -10.65 -13.33
N ALA A 251 8.41 -11.45 -14.37
CA ALA A 251 8.83 -12.85 -14.30
C ALA A 251 10.23 -13.04 -13.70
N LEU A 252 11.08 -11.99 -13.70
CA LEU A 252 12.42 -12.05 -13.10
C LEU A 252 12.39 -11.92 -11.57
N ILE A 253 11.25 -11.54 -10.98
CA ILE A 253 11.08 -11.55 -9.52
C ILE A 253 10.78 -12.98 -9.08
N LYS A 254 11.85 -13.71 -8.77
CA LYS A 254 11.78 -15.08 -8.28
C LYS A 254 11.15 -15.16 -6.89
N PRO A 255 10.57 -16.31 -6.48
CA PRO A 255 9.97 -16.48 -5.17
C PRO A 255 10.89 -16.16 -3.98
N GLU A 256 12.21 -16.39 -4.13
CA GLU A 256 13.21 -16.14 -3.08
C GLU A 256 13.45 -14.65 -2.85
N ALA A 257 13.21 -13.81 -3.87
CA ALA A 257 13.26 -12.35 -3.77
C ALA A 257 12.00 -11.77 -3.12
N ARG A 258 11.16 -12.59 -2.49
CA ARG A 258 9.92 -12.17 -1.83
C ARG A 258 9.94 -12.47 -0.35
N LYS A 259 9.33 -11.58 0.43
CA LYS A 259 9.10 -11.83 1.85
C LYS A 259 8.00 -12.88 2.05
N LYS A 260 8.32 -13.98 2.74
CA LYS A 260 7.41 -15.15 2.93
C LYS A 260 6.05 -14.80 3.54
N SER A 261 5.98 -13.76 4.38
CA SER A 261 4.75 -13.38 5.10
C SER A 261 3.72 -12.66 4.23
N ASN A 262 4.15 -11.81 3.30
CA ASN A 262 3.25 -10.94 2.54
C ASN A 262 3.46 -10.98 1.01
N LEU A 263 4.42 -11.77 0.54
CA LEU A 263 4.82 -11.99 -0.87
C LEU A 263 5.38 -10.75 -1.60
N THR A 264 5.53 -9.63 -0.89
CA THR A 264 6.13 -8.41 -1.46
C THR A 264 7.59 -8.64 -1.81
N ASP A 265 8.07 -7.97 -2.85
CA ASP A 265 9.49 -8.03 -3.24
C ASP A 265 10.38 -7.45 -2.12
N VAL A 266 11.58 -7.98 -1.98
CA VAL A 266 12.55 -7.51 -0.98
C VAL A 266 12.89 -6.03 -1.11
N SER A 267 12.85 -5.46 -2.33
CA SER A 267 13.13 -4.04 -2.56
C SER A 267 12.22 -3.10 -1.77
N ILE A 268 10.94 -3.46 -1.59
CA ILE A 268 9.98 -2.63 -0.85
C ILE A 268 10.14 -2.78 0.68
N ASN A 269 10.92 -3.75 1.14
CA ASN A 269 11.13 -4.04 2.56
C ASN A 269 12.47 -3.51 3.09
N ILE A 270 13.32 -2.93 2.23
CA ILE A 270 14.58 -2.32 2.64
C ILE A 270 14.28 -1.19 3.63
N LYS A 271 14.89 -1.19 4.83
CA LYS A 271 14.58 -0.22 5.90
C LYS A 271 14.84 1.22 5.49
N SER A 272 15.95 1.45 4.80
CA SER A 272 16.32 2.76 4.28
C SER A 272 15.42 3.13 3.12
N LYS A 273 14.73 4.26 3.27
CA LYS A 273 13.84 4.78 2.22
C LYS A 273 14.58 5.09 0.93
N THR A 274 15.78 5.65 1.01
CA THR A 274 16.57 5.99 -0.18
C THR A 274 16.95 4.72 -0.93
N ASP A 275 17.39 3.69 -0.21
CA ASP A 275 17.79 2.41 -0.81
C ASP A 275 16.59 1.64 -1.34
N CYS A 276 15.44 1.69 -0.65
CA CYS A 276 14.17 1.17 -1.15
C CYS A 276 13.81 1.81 -2.50
N LYS A 277 13.88 3.14 -2.60
CA LYS A 277 13.62 3.87 -3.84
C LYS A 277 14.60 3.47 -4.94
N LEU A 278 15.89 3.38 -4.64
CA LEU A 278 16.91 2.98 -5.61
C LEU A 278 16.70 1.54 -6.09
N ALA A 279 16.37 0.61 -5.19
CA ALA A 279 16.10 -0.78 -5.53
C ALA A 279 14.84 -0.94 -6.38
N ILE A 280 13.75 -0.23 -6.04
CA ILE A 280 12.54 -0.21 -6.86
C ILE A 280 12.84 0.41 -8.23
N LYS A 281 13.56 1.53 -8.28
CA LYS A 281 13.99 2.16 -9.54
C LYS A 281 14.84 1.22 -10.37
N TRP A 282 15.70 0.42 -9.77
CA TRP A 282 16.47 -0.62 -10.47
C TRP A 282 15.57 -1.69 -11.10
N ARG A 283 14.44 -2.03 -10.45
CA ARG A 283 13.42 -2.93 -11.02
C ARG A 283 12.65 -2.25 -12.16
N THR A 284 12.20 -1.01 -11.98
CA THR A 284 11.19 -0.33 -12.81
C THR A 284 11.77 0.55 -13.92
N ASP A 285 13.00 1.02 -13.79
CA ASP A 285 13.63 1.98 -14.70
C ASP A 285 14.75 1.32 -15.53
N LYS A 286 15.23 2.02 -16.56
CA LYS A 286 16.48 1.69 -17.27
C LYS A 286 17.63 1.77 -16.27
N CYS A 287 18.45 0.73 -16.19
CA CYS A 287 19.65 0.67 -15.36
C CYS A 287 20.56 1.85 -15.74
N LEU A 288 20.50 2.96 -14.99
CA LEU A 288 21.17 4.22 -15.31
C LEU A 288 20.68 4.76 -16.69
N ARG A 289 20.79 6.06 -16.96
CA ARG A 289 20.65 6.57 -18.35
C ARG A 289 21.92 6.21 -19.14
N ILE A 290 22.34 4.95 -19.13
CA ILE A 290 23.51 4.53 -19.88
C ILE A 290 22.97 3.98 -21.19
N GLN A 291 23.11 4.80 -22.24
CA GLN A 291 22.63 4.49 -23.57
C GLN A 291 23.31 3.25 -24.17
N GLU A 292 24.38 2.74 -23.54
CA GLU A 292 25.17 1.60 -24.01
C GLU A 292 25.59 0.73 -22.82
N THR A 293 24.75 -0.24 -22.44
CA THR A 293 25.08 -1.24 -21.42
C THR A 293 26.35 -2.02 -21.72
N ASP A 294 26.74 -2.11 -23.00
CA ASP A 294 27.95 -2.79 -23.46
C ASP A 294 29.23 -2.01 -23.09
N LYS A 295 29.14 -0.69 -22.84
CA LYS A 295 30.26 0.15 -22.36
C LYS A 295 30.40 0.19 -20.83
N LEU A 296 29.42 -0.33 -20.09
CA LEU A 296 29.46 -0.45 -18.62
C LEU A 296 30.36 -1.59 -18.16
N PHE A 297 30.37 -2.69 -18.91
CA PHE A 297 31.13 -3.90 -18.62
C PHE A 297 32.26 -4.09 -19.63
N ASN A 298 33.06 -3.04 -19.86
CA ASN A 298 34.33 -3.26 -20.56
C ASN A 298 35.24 -4.12 -19.67
N ARG A 299 36.16 -4.87 -20.31
CA ARG A 299 37.06 -5.83 -19.64
C ARG A 299 37.71 -5.23 -18.39
N LYS A 300 38.22 -4.00 -18.52
CA LYS A 300 38.86 -3.23 -17.44
C LYS A 300 37.97 -2.97 -16.21
N LYS A 301 36.66 -2.72 -16.40
CA LYS A 301 35.69 -2.53 -15.31
C LYS A 301 35.25 -3.86 -14.69
N ILE A 302 35.15 -4.92 -15.50
CA ILE A 302 34.91 -6.28 -15.01
C ILE A 302 36.08 -6.73 -14.13
N ASP A 303 37.32 -6.54 -14.59
CA ASP A 303 38.53 -6.91 -13.86
C ASP A 303 38.59 -6.19 -12.49
N LYS A 304 38.26 -4.89 -12.45
CA LYS A 304 38.13 -4.13 -11.19
C LYS A 304 37.02 -4.63 -10.27
N LEU A 305 35.91 -5.11 -10.82
CA LEU A 305 34.82 -5.69 -10.03
C LEU A 305 35.24 -7.04 -9.44
N VAL A 306 35.90 -7.88 -10.22
CA VAL A 306 36.47 -9.17 -9.80
C VAL A 306 37.51 -8.97 -8.71
N GLU A 307 38.40 -8.00 -8.86
CA GLU A 307 39.41 -7.65 -7.84
C GLU A 307 38.75 -7.21 -6.52
N ARG A 308 37.71 -6.36 -6.60
CA ARG A 308 36.94 -5.94 -5.43
C ARG A 308 36.23 -7.10 -4.74
N LEU A 309 35.63 -8.01 -5.50
CA LEU A 309 34.98 -9.20 -4.96
C LEU A 309 36.00 -10.12 -4.27
N HIS A 310 37.17 -10.35 -4.86
CA HIS A 310 38.25 -11.09 -4.23
C HIS A 310 38.73 -10.44 -2.93
N ASN A 311 38.85 -9.11 -2.90
CA ASN A 311 39.26 -8.40 -1.69
C ASN A 311 38.19 -8.49 -0.57
N ILE A 312 36.91 -8.50 -0.92
CA ILE A 312 35.81 -8.72 0.04
C ILE A 312 35.83 -10.15 0.57
N ILE A 313 35.99 -11.15 -0.32
CA ILE A 313 36.09 -12.57 0.07
C ILE A 313 37.30 -12.78 0.99
N LYS A 314 38.46 -12.20 0.66
CA LYS A 314 39.65 -12.24 1.54
C LYS A 314 39.39 -11.60 2.90
N LYS A 315 38.63 -10.51 2.98
CA LYS A 315 38.26 -9.87 4.25
C LYS A 315 37.29 -10.71 5.08
N ILE A 316 36.40 -11.44 4.43
CA ILE A 316 35.43 -12.33 5.09
C ILE A 316 36.13 -13.61 5.59
N ASN A 317 37.10 -14.12 4.83
CA ASN A 317 37.83 -15.35 5.15
C ASN A 317 39.04 -15.13 6.07
N ARG A 318 39.33 -13.90 6.49
CA ARG A 318 40.24 -13.68 7.61
C ARG A 318 39.44 -14.00 8.88
N GLU A 319 39.71 -15.17 9.45
CA GLU A 319 39.28 -15.52 10.81
C GLU A 319 39.72 -14.40 11.78
N PRO A 320 38.92 -14.09 12.81
CA PRO A 320 39.36 -13.17 13.85
C PRO A 320 40.63 -13.74 14.47
N GLU A 321 41.73 -12.97 14.45
CA GLU A 321 42.93 -13.34 15.17
C GLU A 321 42.55 -13.64 16.63
N PRO A 322 42.98 -14.77 17.21
CA PRO A 322 42.71 -15.06 18.60
C PRO A 322 43.35 -13.96 19.47
N PRO A 323 42.72 -13.65 20.62
CA PRO A 323 43.08 -12.51 21.46
C PRO A 323 44.52 -12.57 21.98
#